data_AF-A0A831LN31-F1
#
_entry.id   AF-A0A831LN31-F1
#
_cell.length_a   1.000
_cell.length_b   1.000
_cell.length_c   1.000
_cell.angle_alpha   90.00
_cell.angle_beta   90.00
_cell.angle_gamma   90.00
#
_symmetry.space_group_name_H-M   'P 1'
#
loop_
_entity.id
_entity.type
_entity.pdbx_description
1 polymer ?
#
loop_
_entity_poly.entity_id
_entity_poly.type
_entity_poly.pdbx_seq_one_letter_code
_entity_poly.pdbx_strand_id
1 'polypeptide(L)'
;MTRTVLTGLIALACLASCGDPRQPSESRGPGAPPFEPAAVGIDELARLDLLPRLRRSVEIGMVSSYDRSGGNDDGFSGAYSFLRKEQGGLVLADLDGPGAIYRIHTPTPTDDVVEFYFDGGSEPGLSLKVIELFDGTRPPFLAPLVGSGAGGYTSYVPLTFRRSCKIVLKAESFQFYDLNYAVFPEDVEVETYTDPPDEDFLARVAKAGGIIGRAGTDIAAVVAPSGAALSRKRIEVRLAPGGRALICRSSKPGRIVGLRLGPASAFAGEGRDILIRAYWDGAPEPAIDSPVGDLFGYSFGDPAARSLLLGTADDGMNYLHFPMPFAESARIELVSERAPGSRPVDFEAEVVTAPVGKADDEGRFYAWWRRENPCVEGRPYTFLKTMGRGHVVGVILQAQG
;
A
#
# COMPACT_ATOMS: atom_id res chain seq x y z
N MET A 1 36.30 49.88 19.53
CA MET A 1 36.57 48.42 19.51
C MET A 1 35.46 47.78 18.68
N THR A 2 35.35 48.03 17.38
CA THR A 2 36.19 47.65 16.23
C THR A 2 36.17 46.15 15.92
N ARG A 3 35.36 45.81 14.90
CA ARG A 3 35.43 44.68 13.94
C ARG A 3 35.13 43.27 14.51
N THR A 4 34.43 42.38 13.80
CA THR A 4 34.58 42.05 12.37
C THR A 4 33.31 41.41 11.79
N VAL A 5 32.87 41.92 10.64
CA VAL A 5 31.97 41.26 9.68
C VAL A 5 32.83 40.36 8.79
N LEU A 6 32.41 39.12 8.56
CA LEU A 6 33.02 38.27 7.52
C LEU A 6 31.95 37.88 6.49
N THR A 7 32.04 38.56 5.35
CA THR A 7 31.45 38.21 4.06
C THR A 7 32.35 37.17 3.39
N GLY A 8 31.79 36.10 2.82
CA GLY A 8 32.51 35.17 1.93
C GLY A 8 31.50 34.56 0.96
N LEU A 9 31.34 35.16 -0.22
CA LEU A 9 31.98 34.84 -1.50
C LEU A 9 31.57 33.48 -2.10
N ILE A 10 30.91 33.60 -3.24
CA ILE A 10 30.50 32.57 -4.21
C ILE A 10 31.74 31.85 -4.76
N ALA A 11 31.69 30.52 -4.80
CA ALA A 11 32.51 29.70 -5.69
C ALA A 11 31.60 28.71 -6.41
N LEU A 12 31.28 29.06 -7.66
CA LEU A 12 30.65 28.19 -8.64
C LEU A 12 31.73 27.24 -9.17
N ALA A 13 31.63 25.95 -8.86
CA ALA A 13 32.48 24.92 -9.44
C ALA A 13 31.64 24.07 -10.41
N CYS A 14 31.74 24.40 -11.70
CA CYS A 14 31.38 23.49 -12.78
C CYS A 14 32.36 22.31 -12.75
N LEU A 15 31.87 21.12 -12.37
CA LEU A 15 32.55 19.86 -12.69
C LEU A 15 31.82 19.20 -13.85
N ALA A 16 32.35 19.42 -15.04
CA ALA A 16 32.10 18.56 -16.18
C ALA A 16 32.62 17.15 -15.82
N SER A 17 31.73 16.17 -15.74
CA SER A 17 32.13 14.77 -15.72
C SER A 17 32.49 14.36 -17.14
N CYS A 18 33.79 14.34 -17.43
CA CYS A 18 34.33 13.58 -18.55
C CYS A 18 34.18 12.09 -18.21
N GLY A 19 33.36 11.39 -18.99
CA GLY A 19 33.22 9.94 -18.88
C GLY A 19 34.54 9.22 -19.17
N ASP A 20 34.93 8.32 -18.27
CA ASP A 20 36.00 7.36 -18.46
C ASP A 20 35.45 6.16 -19.27
N PRO A 21 35.96 5.84 -20.48
CA PRO A 21 35.39 4.80 -21.34
C PRO A 21 35.86 3.39 -20.96
N ARG A 22 35.96 3.08 -19.66
CA ARG A 22 36.37 1.76 -19.16
C ARG A 22 35.52 1.33 -17.97
N GLN A 23 34.25 1.05 -18.24
CA GLN A 23 33.48 0.16 -17.35
C GLN A 23 33.96 -1.28 -17.56
N PRO A 24 34.25 -2.04 -16.49
CA PRO A 24 34.26 -3.49 -16.58
C PRO A 24 32.82 -3.94 -16.90
N SER A 25 32.67 -4.82 -17.88
CA SER A 25 31.39 -5.49 -18.14
C SER A 25 30.99 -6.28 -16.89
N GLU A 26 30.03 -5.77 -16.13
CA GLU A 26 29.37 -6.56 -15.11
C GLU A 26 28.59 -7.66 -15.82
N SER A 27 29.12 -8.89 -15.72
CA SER A 27 28.41 -10.09 -16.11
C SER A 27 27.14 -10.16 -15.26
N ARG A 28 25.98 -9.93 -15.89
CA ARG A 28 24.68 -10.27 -15.31
C ARG A 28 24.74 -11.71 -14.82
N GLY A 29 24.59 -11.91 -13.51
CA GLY A 29 24.44 -13.25 -12.95
C GLY A 29 23.28 -13.97 -13.66
N PRO A 30 23.40 -15.29 -13.90
CA PRO A 30 22.31 -16.04 -14.52
C PRO A 30 21.13 -16.08 -13.55
N GLY A 31 20.03 -15.38 -13.86
CA GLY A 31 18.79 -15.50 -13.10
C GLY A 31 18.03 -14.21 -12.79
N ALA A 32 18.53 -13.01 -13.14
CA ALA A 32 17.71 -11.80 -13.04
C ALA A 32 16.64 -11.81 -14.15
N PRO A 33 15.34 -11.70 -13.82
CA PRO A 33 14.29 -11.65 -14.84
C PRO A 33 14.50 -10.43 -15.75
N PRO A 34 14.10 -10.50 -17.04
CA PRO A 34 14.15 -9.36 -17.94
C PRO A 34 13.36 -8.18 -17.36
N PHE A 35 13.73 -6.96 -17.75
CA PHE A 35 12.98 -5.74 -17.43
C PHE A 35 11.56 -5.89 -17.96
N GLU A 36 10.61 -6.17 -17.06
CA GLU A 36 9.19 -6.17 -17.41
C GLU A 36 8.70 -4.72 -17.47
N PRO A 37 7.85 -4.36 -18.44
CA PRO A 37 7.16 -3.08 -18.44
C PRO A 37 6.49 -2.82 -17.09
N ALA A 38 6.46 -1.56 -16.66
CA ALA A 38 5.78 -1.20 -15.42
C ALA A 38 4.29 -1.61 -15.53
N ALA A 39 3.83 -2.46 -14.62
CA ALA A 39 2.40 -2.68 -14.46
C ALA A 39 1.78 -1.36 -14.01
N VAL A 40 0.74 -0.89 -14.72
CA VAL A 40 0.01 0.35 -14.42
C VAL A 40 -1.48 0.03 -14.39
N GLY A 41 -2.24 0.72 -13.56
CA GLY A 41 -3.69 0.58 -13.50
C GLY A 41 -4.08 -0.82 -13.01
N ILE A 42 -4.97 -1.49 -13.76
CA ILE A 42 -5.64 -2.71 -13.28
C ILE A 42 -4.66 -3.87 -13.08
N ASP A 43 -3.57 -3.90 -13.85
CA ASP A 43 -2.55 -4.94 -13.75
C ASP A 43 -1.78 -4.88 -12.42
N GLU A 44 -1.66 -3.71 -11.80
CA GLU A 44 -1.05 -3.60 -10.46
C GLU A 44 -1.83 -4.37 -9.40
N LEU A 45 -3.16 -4.43 -9.51
CA LEU A 45 -4.03 -5.16 -8.58
C LEU A 45 -3.94 -6.68 -8.75
N ALA A 46 -3.50 -7.15 -9.92
CA ALA A 46 -3.34 -8.57 -10.22
C ALA A 46 -1.90 -9.09 -10.04
N ARG A 47 -0.93 -8.18 -9.85
CA ARG A 47 0.52 -8.49 -9.74
C ARG A 47 1.05 -8.20 -8.35
N LEU A 48 0.51 -8.92 -7.35
CA LEU A 48 0.96 -8.79 -5.95
C LEU A 48 2.44 -9.15 -5.77
N ASP A 49 3.01 -9.98 -6.66
CA ASP A 49 4.43 -10.29 -6.74
C ASP A 49 5.31 -9.05 -7.00
N LEU A 50 4.76 -8.02 -7.64
CA LEU A 50 5.44 -6.76 -7.93
C LEU A 50 5.33 -5.73 -6.80
N LEU A 51 4.61 -6.02 -5.71
CA LEU A 51 4.43 -5.08 -4.61
C LEU A 51 5.75 -4.57 -4.01
N PRO A 52 6.87 -5.33 -3.98
CA PRO A 52 8.16 -4.82 -3.51
C PRO A 52 8.88 -3.92 -4.51
N ARG A 53 8.54 -3.98 -5.81
CA ARG A 53 9.19 -3.12 -6.81
C ARG A 53 8.89 -1.65 -6.51
N LEU A 54 9.93 -0.83 -6.52
CA LEU A 54 9.84 0.60 -6.29
C LEU A 54 9.02 1.24 -7.41
N ARG A 55 7.97 1.96 -7.03
CA ARG A 55 7.09 2.64 -8.00
C ARG A 55 7.89 3.65 -8.82
N ARG A 56 7.49 3.79 -10.08
CA ARG A 56 8.06 4.76 -11.04
C ARG A 56 7.32 6.10 -11.04
N SER A 57 6.23 6.23 -10.29
CA SER A 57 5.49 7.48 -10.20
C SER A 57 6.40 8.63 -9.78
N VAL A 58 6.27 9.76 -10.47
CA VAL A 58 6.99 11.01 -10.18
C VAL A 58 6.19 11.91 -9.24
N GLU A 59 4.87 11.70 -9.20
CA GLU A 59 3.96 12.34 -8.28
C GLU A 59 2.91 11.33 -7.81
N ILE A 60 2.55 11.42 -6.53
CA ILE A 60 1.37 10.78 -5.96
C ILE A 60 0.59 11.85 -5.22
N GLY A 61 -0.74 11.79 -5.29
CA GLY A 61 -1.57 12.80 -4.69
C GLY A 61 -2.92 12.27 -4.24
N MET A 62 -3.57 13.10 -3.42
CA MET A 62 -4.95 12.92 -3.02
C MET A 62 -5.66 14.26 -3.19
N VAL A 63 -6.73 14.28 -3.97
CA VAL A 63 -7.66 15.40 -3.96
C VAL A 63 -8.83 15.01 -3.08
N SER A 64 -9.19 15.86 -2.12
CA SER A 64 -10.28 15.58 -1.21
C SER A 64 -11.02 16.85 -0.83
N SER A 65 -12.14 16.68 -0.15
CA SER A 65 -12.96 17.75 0.41
C SER A 65 -12.39 18.37 1.70
N TYR A 66 -11.13 18.09 2.07
CA TYR A 66 -10.55 18.55 3.34
C TYR A 66 -10.61 20.07 3.51
N ASP A 67 -10.78 20.49 4.75
CA ASP A 67 -10.83 21.90 5.13
C ASP A 67 -9.44 22.54 4.96
N ARG A 68 -9.31 23.41 3.96
CA ARG A 68 -8.04 24.10 3.66
C ARG A 68 -7.64 25.12 4.72
N SER A 69 -8.54 25.49 5.64
CA SER A 69 -8.22 26.35 6.78
C SER A 69 -7.58 25.58 7.94
N GLY A 70 -7.63 24.24 7.92
CA GLY A 70 -7.23 23.38 9.04
C GLY A 70 -8.31 23.21 10.11
N GLY A 71 -9.55 23.64 9.83
CA GLY A 71 -10.74 23.37 10.63
C GLY A 71 -11.30 21.96 10.41
N ASN A 72 -12.63 21.84 10.54
CA ASN A 72 -13.36 20.56 10.43
C ASN A 72 -14.50 20.65 9.41
N ASP A 73 -14.46 21.63 8.49
CA ASP A 73 -15.40 21.69 7.36
C ASP A 73 -14.91 20.81 6.19
N ASP A 74 -14.63 19.53 6.46
CA ASP A 74 -14.04 18.59 5.48
C ASP A 74 -15.02 18.11 4.40
N GLY A 75 -16.08 18.87 4.16
CA GLY A 75 -17.13 18.55 3.19
C GLY A 75 -18.54 18.87 3.67
N PHE A 76 -18.75 19.36 4.89
CA PHE A 76 -20.08 19.65 5.42
C PHE A 76 -20.79 20.74 4.62
N SER A 77 -20.15 21.89 4.43
CA SER A 77 -20.70 23.00 3.64
C SER A 77 -20.53 22.80 2.13
N GLY A 78 -19.58 21.95 1.73
CA GLY A 78 -19.12 21.80 0.34
C GLY A 78 -18.18 22.90 -0.14
N ALA A 79 -17.82 23.88 0.69
CA ALA A 79 -16.97 25.01 0.32
C ALA A 79 -15.59 24.58 -0.21
N TYR A 80 -15.06 23.46 0.31
CA TYR A 80 -13.76 22.91 -0.04
C TYR A 80 -13.84 21.69 -0.97
N SER A 81 -15.04 21.27 -1.37
CA SER A 81 -15.28 20.04 -2.13
C SER A 81 -15.11 20.18 -3.65
N PHE A 82 -14.33 21.16 -4.11
CA PHE A 82 -13.97 21.33 -5.52
C PHE A 82 -12.72 22.20 -5.64
N LEU A 83 -12.02 22.08 -6.77
CA LEU A 83 -10.91 22.94 -7.15
C LEU A 83 -11.41 24.30 -7.64
N ARG A 84 -12.43 24.30 -8.50
CA ARG A 84 -13.09 25.51 -9.02
C ARG A 84 -14.49 25.20 -9.56
N LYS A 85 -15.29 26.24 -9.79
CA LYS A 85 -16.59 26.15 -10.49
C LYS A 85 -16.42 26.56 -11.95
N GLU A 86 -17.00 25.78 -12.86
CA GLU A 86 -17.15 26.11 -14.28
C GLU A 86 -18.66 26.13 -14.63
N GLN A 87 -19.05 26.69 -15.78
CA GLN A 87 -20.48 26.68 -16.21
C GLN A 87 -21.08 25.27 -16.23
N GLY A 88 -20.23 24.26 -16.48
CA GLY A 88 -20.61 22.86 -16.53
C GLY A 88 -20.53 22.12 -15.20
N GLY A 89 -20.34 22.77 -14.04
CA GLY A 89 -20.33 22.11 -12.73
C GLY A 89 -19.07 22.37 -11.89
N LEU A 90 -18.84 21.48 -10.93
CA LEU A 90 -17.71 21.55 -9.99
C LEU A 90 -16.53 20.76 -10.55
N VAL A 91 -15.39 21.40 -10.77
CA VAL A 91 -14.16 20.68 -11.13
C VAL A 91 -13.57 20.09 -9.86
N LEU A 92 -13.58 18.76 -9.76
CA LEU A 92 -13.06 18.04 -8.59
C LEU A 92 -11.55 17.86 -8.66
N ALA A 93 -11.01 17.59 -9.86
CA ALA A 93 -9.58 17.45 -10.11
C ALA A 93 -9.24 17.87 -11.55
N ASP A 94 -8.00 18.31 -11.76
CA ASP A 94 -7.45 18.70 -13.06
C ASP A 94 -5.97 18.28 -13.05
N LEU A 95 -5.71 17.11 -13.63
CA LEU A 95 -4.44 16.39 -13.51
C LEU A 95 -3.70 16.41 -14.86
N ASP A 96 -2.41 16.74 -14.84
CA ASP A 96 -1.54 16.78 -16.01
C ASP A 96 -0.49 15.67 -15.99
N GLY A 97 -0.13 15.16 -17.17
CA GLY A 97 0.83 14.07 -17.38
C GLY A 97 0.17 12.69 -17.58
N PRO A 98 0.94 11.66 -17.96
CA PRO A 98 0.45 10.29 -17.97
C PRO A 98 0.21 9.82 -16.53
N GLY A 99 -0.97 9.28 -16.24
CA GLY A 99 -1.36 9.00 -14.86
C GLY A 99 -2.50 8.00 -14.71
N ALA A 100 -2.81 7.72 -13.46
CA ALA A 100 -3.90 6.84 -13.07
C ALA A 100 -4.56 7.34 -11.78
N ILE A 101 -5.90 7.38 -11.78
CA ILE A 101 -6.70 7.47 -10.55
C ILE A 101 -6.88 6.03 -10.05
N TYR A 102 -6.45 5.75 -8.82
CA TYR A 102 -6.41 4.38 -8.27
C TYR A 102 -7.50 4.08 -7.25
N ARG A 103 -7.99 5.13 -6.57
CA ARG A 103 -9.03 4.98 -5.57
C ARG A 103 -9.91 6.21 -5.56
N ILE A 104 -11.22 5.98 -5.55
CA ILE A 104 -12.22 7.01 -5.28
C ILE A 104 -13.00 6.55 -4.06
N HIS A 105 -13.27 7.45 -3.14
CA HIS A 105 -14.06 7.17 -1.95
C HIS A 105 -15.00 8.33 -1.61
N THR A 106 -16.19 7.98 -1.13
CA THR A 106 -17.14 8.92 -0.51
C THR A 106 -18.04 8.16 0.47
N PRO A 107 -18.40 8.72 1.63
CA PRO A 107 -19.46 8.19 2.48
C PRO A 107 -20.87 8.51 1.97
N THR A 108 -20.99 9.44 1.02
CA THR A 108 -22.27 10.02 0.57
C THR A 108 -22.35 10.06 -0.95
N PRO A 109 -22.32 8.90 -1.64
CA PRO A 109 -22.50 8.88 -3.09
C PRO A 109 -23.88 9.42 -3.47
N THR A 110 -23.96 10.16 -4.57
CA THR A 110 -25.19 10.80 -5.05
C THR A 110 -25.64 10.25 -6.41
N ASP A 111 -26.82 10.66 -6.85
CA ASP A 111 -27.32 10.45 -8.21
C ASP A 111 -26.81 11.50 -9.22
N ASP A 112 -26.00 12.46 -8.76
CA ASP A 112 -25.39 13.48 -9.64
C ASP A 112 -24.43 12.82 -10.63
N VAL A 113 -24.28 13.44 -11.80
CA VAL A 113 -23.40 12.93 -12.85
C VAL A 113 -21.98 13.43 -12.64
N VAL A 114 -21.01 12.51 -12.66
CA VAL A 114 -19.58 12.80 -12.71
C VAL A 114 -19.04 12.45 -14.10
N GLU A 115 -18.25 13.36 -14.63
CA GLU A 115 -17.66 13.28 -15.97
C GLU A 115 -16.13 13.30 -15.88
N PHE A 116 -15.49 12.43 -16.65
CA PHE A 116 -14.04 12.39 -16.79
C PHE A 116 -13.68 12.77 -18.22
N TYR A 117 -12.92 13.85 -18.36
CA TYR A 117 -12.39 14.34 -19.63
C TYR A 117 -10.93 13.92 -19.71
N PHE A 118 -10.63 12.98 -20.61
CA PHE A 118 -9.29 12.46 -20.78
C PHE A 118 -8.53 13.20 -21.88
N ASP A 119 -7.25 13.43 -21.63
CA ASP A 119 -6.25 13.90 -22.58
C ASP A 119 -6.61 15.18 -23.35
N GLY A 120 -7.37 16.07 -22.72
CA GLY A 120 -7.82 17.33 -23.33
C GLY A 120 -8.99 17.16 -24.33
N GLY A 121 -9.71 16.03 -24.30
CA GLY A 121 -10.94 15.85 -25.06
C GLY A 121 -12.01 16.87 -24.68
N SER A 122 -12.78 17.34 -25.67
CA SER A 122 -13.89 18.29 -25.45
C SER A 122 -15.17 17.62 -24.93
N GLU A 123 -15.30 16.31 -25.13
CA GLU A 123 -16.40 15.48 -24.65
C GLU A 123 -15.90 14.56 -23.53
N PRO A 124 -16.74 14.18 -22.56
CA PRO A 124 -16.34 13.26 -21.50
C PRO A 124 -16.08 11.86 -22.08
N GLY A 125 -14.94 11.28 -21.75
CA GLY A 125 -14.61 9.88 -22.09
C GLY A 125 -15.25 8.87 -21.15
N LEU A 126 -15.78 9.33 -20.01
CA LEU A 126 -16.62 8.57 -19.10
C LEU A 126 -17.63 9.51 -18.44
N SER A 127 -18.91 9.14 -18.45
CA SER A 127 -20.01 9.88 -17.80
C SER A 127 -20.96 8.89 -17.14
N LEU A 128 -21.18 9.06 -15.84
CA LEU A 128 -22.00 8.19 -14.99
C LEU A 128 -22.48 8.91 -13.75
N LYS A 129 -23.46 8.36 -13.05
CA LYS A 129 -23.80 8.81 -11.71
C LYS A 129 -22.68 8.48 -10.74
N VAL A 130 -22.49 9.31 -9.72
CA VAL A 130 -21.50 9.06 -8.66
C VAL A 130 -21.71 7.69 -8.02
N ILE A 131 -22.95 7.28 -7.73
CA ILE A 131 -23.25 5.97 -7.14
C ILE A 131 -22.80 4.76 -8.00
N GLU A 132 -22.82 4.88 -9.33
CA GLU A 132 -22.45 3.81 -10.26
C GLU A 132 -20.93 3.49 -10.22
N LEU A 133 -20.10 4.37 -9.63
CA LEU A 133 -18.69 4.08 -9.37
C LEU A 133 -18.50 3.00 -8.28
N PHE A 134 -19.53 2.74 -7.48
CA PHE A 134 -19.39 2.03 -6.19
C PHE A 134 -20.36 0.88 -5.98
N ASP A 135 -21.56 0.95 -6.57
CA ASP A 135 -22.67 0.06 -6.23
C ASP A 135 -22.62 -1.32 -6.91
N GLY A 136 -21.67 -1.53 -7.82
CA GLY A 136 -21.50 -2.81 -8.50
C GLY A 136 -22.45 -3.01 -9.69
N THR A 137 -23.18 -1.99 -10.12
CA THR A 137 -24.24 -2.13 -11.15
C THR A 137 -23.74 -1.89 -12.57
N ARG A 138 -22.60 -1.20 -12.74
CA ARG A 138 -22.05 -0.82 -14.05
C ARG A 138 -20.63 -1.36 -14.25
N PRO A 139 -20.37 -2.25 -15.23
CA PRO A 139 -19.01 -2.60 -15.61
C PRO A 139 -18.21 -1.36 -16.05
N PRO A 140 -16.91 -1.25 -15.71
CA PRO A 140 -16.09 -2.22 -14.96
C PRO A 140 -16.15 -2.08 -13.43
N PHE A 141 -16.97 -1.18 -12.91
CA PHE A 141 -17.17 -0.92 -11.48
C PHE A 141 -17.97 -2.04 -10.80
N LEU A 142 -17.35 -3.20 -10.66
CA LEU A 142 -17.95 -4.42 -10.11
C LEU A 142 -17.25 -4.87 -8.83
N ALA A 143 -18.02 -5.46 -7.91
CA ALA A 143 -17.46 -6.11 -6.74
C ALA A 143 -16.51 -7.25 -7.17
N PRO A 144 -15.40 -7.52 -6.44
CA PRO A 144 -15.02 -6.91 -5.17
C PRO A 144 -14.08 -5.69 -5.30
N LEU A 145 -13.89 -5.14 -6.51
CA LEU A 145 -13.08 -3.92 -6.70
C LEU A 145 -13.81 -2.66 -6.24
N VAL A 146 -15.14 -2.72 -6.19
CA VAL A 146 -15.99 -1.68 -5.62
C VAL A 146 -16.85 -2.26 -4.50
N GLY A 147 -17.28 -1.40 -3.59
CA GLY A 147 -18.23 -1.78 -2.55
C GLY A 147 -18.40 -0.72 -1.47
N SER A 148 -19.13 -1.10 -0.42
CA SER A 148 -19.35 -0.25 0.74
C SER A 148 -19.09 -1.01 2.05
N GLY A 149 -18.70 -0.28 3.08
CA GLY A 149 -18.42 -0.82 4.42
C GLY A 149 -18.07 0.29 5.39
N ALA A 150 -18.41 0.10 6.67
CA ALA A 150 -18.12 1.06 7.75
C ALA A 150 -18.55 2.52 7.46
N GLY A 151 -19.60 2.71 6.66
CA GLY A 151 -20.14 4.02 6.29
C GLY A 151 -19.49 4.69 5.07
N GLY A 152 -18.55 4.02 4.39
CA GLY A 152 -17.89 4.53 3.17
C GLY A 152 -18.17 3.67 1.94
N TYR A 153 -18.15 4.29 0.76
CA TYR A 153 -18.18 3.64 -0.56
C TYR A 153 -16.82 3.83 -1.21
N THR A 154 -16.22 2.75 -1.72
CA THR A 154 -14.88 2.81 -2.33
C THR A 154 -14.87 2.10 -3.68
N SER A 155 -14.15 2.68 -4.62
CA SER A 155 -13.83 2.09 -5.92
C SER A 155 -12.32 2.00 -6.07
N TYR A 156 -11.81 0.80 -6.34
CA TYR A 156 -10.41 0.54 -6.68
C TYR A 156 -10.22 0.30 -8.19
N VAL A 157 -11.25 0.49 -9.01
CA VAL A 157 -11.12 0.36 -10.46
C VAL A 157 -10.31 1.55 -10.98
N PRO A 158 -9.13 1.31 -11.57
CA PRO A 158 -8.27 2.41 -11.95
C PRO A 158 -8.72 3.05 -13.26
N LEU A 159 -8.66 4.37 -13.31
CA LEU A 159 -8.93 5.17 -14.52
C LEU A 159 -7.62 5.81 -14.98
N THR A 160 -7.04 5.27 -16.04
CA THR A 160 -5.76 5.69 -16.61
C THR A 160 -5.94 6.76 -17.67
N PHE A 161 -4.94 7.62 -17.84
CA PHE A 161 -4.93 8.71 -18.81
C PHE A 161 -3.51 8.96 -19.31
N ARG A 162 -3.36 9.29 -20.60
CA ARG A 162 -2.03 9.41 -21.24
C ARG A 162 -1.42 10.81 -21.10
N ARG A 163 -2.26 11.85 -21.05
CA ARG A 163 -1.83 13.25 -21.04
C ARG A 163 -2.45 14.07 -19.93
N SER A 164 -3.73 13.86 -19.63
CA SER A 164 -4.43 14.60 -18.58
C SER A 164 -5.77 13.96 -18.21
N CYS A 165 -6.29 14.31 -17.03
CA CYS A 165 -7.65 13.98 -16.63
C CYS A 165 -8.27 15.13 -15.86
N LYS A 166 -9.36 15.69 -16.40
CA LYS A 166 -10.23 16.64 -15.69
C LYS A 166 -11.50 15.93 -15.25
N ILE A 167 -11.82 16.04 -13.95
CA ILE A 167 -13.02 15.44 -13.36
C ILE A 167 -14.01 16.54 -13.02
N VAL A 168 -15.23 16.46 -13.56
CA VAL A 168 -16.28 17.46 -13.39
C VAL A 168 -17.53 16.80 -12.82
N LEU A 169 -18.03 17.32 -11.70
CA LEU A 169 -19.28 16.90 -11.09
C LEU A 169 -20.41 17.88 -11.44
N LYS A 170 -21.51 17.36 -11.98
CA LYS A 170 -22.74 18.11 -12.30
C LYS A 170 -23.63 18.28 -11.07
N ALA A 171 -23.16 19.06 -10.10
CA ALA A 171 -23.89 19.33 -8.86
C ALA A 171 -23.69 20.78 -8.39
N GLU A 172 -24.57 21.25 -7.50
CA GLU A 172 -24.39 22.56 -6.85
C GLU A 172 -23.36 22.52 -5.71
N SER A 173 -23.26 21.36 -5.04
CA SER A 173 -22.37 21.08 -3.93
C SER A 173 -22.05 19.58 -3.89
N PHE A 174 -20.98 19.20 -3.17
CA PHE A 174 -20.62 17.80 -2.95
C PHE A 174 -20.09 17.62 -1.53
N GLN A 175 -20.52 16.56 -0.85
CA GLN A 175 -20.08 16.26 0.50
C GLN A 175 -19.09 15.10 0.47
N PHE A 176 -18.01 15.25 1.22
CA PHE A 176 -17.02 14.23 1.56
C PHE A 176 -16.54 13.36 0.38
N TYR A 177 -15.35 13.62 -0.11
CA TYR A 177 -14.71 12.68 -1.03
C TYR A 177 -13.20 12.72 -0.88
N ASP A 178 -12.58 11.65 -1.33
CA ASP A 178 -11.17 11.64 -1.64
C ASP A 178 -10.91 10.78 -2.89
N LEU A 179 -9.97 11.23 -3.71
CA LEU A 179 -9.48 10.52 -4.89
C LEU A 179 -7.97 10.46 -4.85
N ASN A 180 -7.40 9.26 -4.94
CA ASN A 180 -5.97 9.02 -4.95
C ASN A 180 -5.50 8.81 -6.39
N TYR A 181 -4.42 9.49 -6.78
CA TYR A 181 -3.84 9.39 -8.11
C TYR A 181 -2.32 9.26 -8.07
N ALA A 182 -1.75 8.81 -9.18
CA ALA A 182 -0.33 8.85 -9.47
C ALA A 182 -0.08 9.41 -10.87
N VAL A 183 0.99 10.18 -11.03
CA VAL A 183 1.53 10.64 -12.32
C VAL A 183 2.86 9.94 -12.56
N PHE A 184 3.07 9.51 -13.79
CA PHE A 184 4.24 8.78 -14.26
C PHE A 184 5.12 9.68 -15.14
N PRO A 185 6.41 9.33 -15.32
CA PRO A 185 7.24 10.00 -16.32
C PRO A 185 6.77 9.65 -17.75
N GLU A 186 7.09 10.51 -18.71
CA GLU A 186 6.63 10.41 -20.10
C GLU A 186 7.05 9.12 -20.83
N ASP A 187 8.09 8.43 -20.33
CA ASP A 187 8.57 7.17 -20.88
C ASP A 187 7.79 5.95 -20.37
N VAL A 188 6.86 6.13 -19.43
CA VAL A 188 5.92 5.09 -19.01
C VAL A 188 4.72 5.12 -19.96
N GLU A 189 4.52 4.03 -20.68
CA GLU A 189 3.34 3.87 -21.53
C GLU A 189 2.10 3.71 -20.66
N VAL A 190 1.20 4.69 -20.75
CA VAL A 190 -0.11 4.67 -20.11
C VAL A 190 -1.19 4.78 -21.19
N GLU A 191 -2.10 3.83 -21.18
CA GLU A 191 -3.28 3.83 -22.03
C GLU A 191 -4.37 4.67 -21.39
N THR A 192 -5.11 5.41 -22.21
CA THR A 192 -6.27 6.17 -21.74
C THR A 192 -7.45 5.23 -21.59
N TYR A 193 -8.14 5.30 -20.46
CA TYR A 193 -9.36 4.55 -20.21
C TYR A 193 -10.41 4.81 -21.31
N THR A 194 -11.13 3.76 -21.69
CA THR A 194 -12.20 3.79 -22.71
C THR A 194 -13.52 3.33 -22.12
N ASP A 195 -14.62 4.01 -22.50
CA ASP A 195 -15.99 3.63 -22.15
C ASP A 195 -16.83 3.44 -23.43
N PRO A 196 -17.49 2.29 -23.63
CA PRO A 196 -17.39 1.08 -22.80
C PRO A 196 -15.98 0.46 -22.87
N PRO A 197 -15.51 -0.19 -21.79
CA PRO A 197 -14.23 -0.87 -21.80
C PRO A 197 -14.24 -2.07 -22.75
N ASP A 198 -13.09 -2.39 -23.33
CA ASP A 198 -12.93 -3.58 -24.18
C ASP A 198 -12.90 -4.89 -23.36
N GLU A 199 -13.02 -6.02 -24.06
CA GLU A 199 -13.05 -7.35 -23.45
C GLU A 199 -11.74 -7.69 -22.70
N ASP A 200 -10.60 -7.19 -23.17
CA ASP A 200 -9.29 -7.42 -22.55
C ASP A 200 -9.18 -6.68 -21.21
N PHE A 201 -9.64 -5.43 -21.13
CA PHE A 201 -9.73 -4.68 -19.89
C PHE A 201 -10.68 -5.36 -18.91
N LEU A 202 -11.87 -5.78 -19.35
CA LEU A 202 -12.82 -6.50 -18.51
C LEU A 202 -12.25 -7.84 -17.98
N ALA A 203 -11.47 -8.56 -18.80
CA ALA A 203 -10.80 -9.78 -18.36
C ALA A 203 -9.73 -9.50 -17.28
N ARG A 204 -8.96 -8.40 -17.41
CA ARG A 204 -8.00 -7.96 -16.39
C ARG A 204 -8.70 -7.54 -15.09
N VAL A 205 -9.83 -6.84 -15.19
CA VAL A 205 -10.70 -6.48 -14.06
C VAL A 205 -11.19 -7.73 -13.33
N ALA A 206 -11.71 -8.72 -14.07
CA ALA A 206 -12.17 -9.98 -13.50
C ALA A 206 -11.04 -10.76 -12.81
N LYS A 207 -9.84 -10.77 -13.39
CA LYS A 207 -8.64 -11.39 -12.79
C LYS A 207 -8.25 -10.70 -11.47
N ALA A 208 -8.20 -9.37 -11.45
CA ALA A 208 -7.91 -8.60 -10.24
C ALA A 208 -8.97 -8.84 -9.15
N GLY A 209 -10.26 -8.81 -9.52
CA GLY A 209 -11.36 -9.13 -8.62
C GLY A 209 -11.29 -10.54 -8.05
N GLY A 210 -10.96 -11.54 -8.87
CA GLY A 210 -10.76 -12.92 -8.43
C GLY A 210 -9.59 -13.10 -7.46
N ILE A 211 -8.56 -12.26 -7.55
CA ILE A 211 -7.46 -12.22 -6.57
C ILE A 211 -7.91 -11.52 -5.29
N ILE A 212 -8.51 -10.33 -5.38
CA ILE A 212 -8.94 -9.55 -4.22
C ILE A 212 -10.00 -10.27 -3.38
N GLY A 213 -10.88 -11.04 -4.01
CA GLY A 213 -11.89 -11.86 -3.33
C GLY A 213 -11.34 -13.03 -2.50
N ARG A 214 -10.01 -13.24 -2.44
CA ARG A 214 -9.36 -14.37 -1.75
C ARG A 214 -8.93 -14.08 -0.32
N ALA A 215 -9.46 -13.04 0.31
CA ALA A 215 -9.18 -12.69 1.71
C ALA A 215 -9.37 -13.87 2.67
N GLY A 216 -8.36 -14.14 3.50
CA GLY A 216 -8.34 -15.28 4.43
C GLY A 216 -7.98 -16.64 3.80
N THR A 217 -7.64 -16.68 2.51
CA THR A 217 -7.15 -17.90 1.85
C THR A 217 -5.64 -17.83 1.61
N ASP A 218 -5.02 -18.96 1.30
CA ASP A 218 -3.61 -19.01 0.93
C ASP A 218 -3.41 -18.42 -0.48
N ILE A 219 -2.70 -17.29 -0.54
CA ILE A 219 -2.34 -16.58 -1.78
C ILE A 219 -0.83 -16.58 -2.07
N ALA A 220 -0.05 -17.44 -1.40
CA ALA A 220 1.41 -17.42 -1.52
C ALA A 220 1.91 -17.57 -2.98
N ALA A 221 1.20 -18.31 -3.82
CA ALA A 221 1.53 -18.49 -5.24
C ALA A 221 1.25 -17.23 -6.10
N VAL A 222 0.35 -16.35 -5.67
CA VAL A 222 0.05 -15.07 -6.36
C VAL A 222 1.06 -13.99 -5.95
N VAL A 223 1.56 -14.08 -4.72
CA VAL A 223 2.54 -13.14 -4.15
C VAL A 223 3.98 -13.50 -4.53
N ALA A 224 4.24 -14.75 -4.87
CA ALA A 224 5.55 -15.17 -5.35
C ALA A 224 5.77 -14.78 -6.81
N PRO A 225 7.03 -14.52 -7.22
CA PRO A 225 7.36 -14.36 -8.63
C PRO A 225 6.84 -15.55 -9.46
N SER A 226 6.32 -15.25 -10.65
CA SER A 226 5.73 -16.26 -11.54
C SER A 226 6.69 -17.44 -11.77
N GLY A 227 6.18 -18.66 -11.57
CA GLY A 227 6.95 -19.90 -11.74
C GLY A 227 7.93 -20.24 -10.61
N ALA A 228 8.03 -19.42 -9.55
CA ALA A 228 8.91 -19.71 -8.42
C ALA A 228 8.44 -20.94 -7.63
N ALA A 229 9.38 -21.83 -7.30
CA ALA A 229 9.11 -22.94 -6.41
C ALA A 229 8.87 -22.45 -4.97
N LEU A 230 7.84 -22.97 -4.31
CA LEU A 230 7.51 -22.62 -2.92
C LEU A 230 7.93 -23.72 -1.96
N SER A 231 8.52 -23.31 -0.83
CA SER A 231 8.83 -24.18 0.30
C SER A 231 8.05 -23.72 1.54
N ARG A 232 7.51 -24.67 2.29
CA ARG A 232 6.74 -24.43 3.52
C ARG A 232 7.42 -25.09 4.69
N LYS A 233 7.59 -24.34 5.78
CA LYS A 233 8.10 -24.85 7.04
C LYS A 233 7.09 -24.55 8.15
N ARG A 234 6.68 -25.58 8.87
CA ARG A 234 5.87 -25.49 10.09
C ARG A 234 6.68 -25.86 11.30
N ILE A 235 6.44 -25.16 12.40
CA ILE A 235 7.00 -25.49 13.72
C ILE A 235 5.94 -25.24 14.79
N GLU A 236 5.95 -26.08 15.82
CA GLU A 236 5.25 -25.83 17.08
C GLU A 236 6.24 -25.26 18.09
N VAL A 237 5.81 -24.24 18.83
CA VAL A 237 6.67 -23.47 19.72
C VAL A 237 5.98 -23.24 21.05
N ARG A 238 6.71 -23.51 22.13
CA ARG A 238 6.39 -23.02 23.48
C ARG A 238 7.31 -21.87 23.82
N LEU A 239 6.77 -20.65 23.88
CA LEU A 239 7.51 -19.44 24.20
C LEU A 239 7.35 -19.10 25.69
N ALA A 240 8.44 -19.26 26.44
CA ALA A 240 8.49 -18.87 27.85
C ALA A 240 8.47 -17.34 28.03
N PRO A 241 7.99 -16.82 29.19
CA PRO A 241 8.11 -15.40 29.52
C PRO A 241 9.56 -14.91 29.47
N GLY A 242 9.80 -13.73 28.89
CA GLY A 242 11.15 -13.20 28.64
C GLY A 242 11.93 -13.94 27.55
N GLY A 243 11.35 -14.99 26.96
CA GLY A 243 11.99 -15.86 25.99
C GLY A 243 11.99 -15.31 24.57
N ARG A 244 12.72 -16.01 23.70
CA ARG A 244 12.75 -15.76 22.25
C ARG A 244 12.57 -17.07 21.50
N ALA A 245 11.80 -17.05 20.43
CA ALA A 245 11.60 -18.19 19.55
C ALA A 245 11.94 -17.82 18.11
N LEU A 246 12.93 -18.49 17.53
CA LEU A 246 13.30 -18.34 16.13
C LEU A 246 12.31 -19.12 15.24
N ILE A 247 11.53 -18.43 14.42
CA ILE A 247 10.55 -19.06 13.52
C ILE A 247 11.07 -19.20 12.08
N CYS A 248 11.93 -18.29 11.64
CA CYS A 248 12.56 -18.36 10.32
C CYS A 248 14.03 -17.93 10.39
N ARG A 249 14.91 -18.66 9.70
CA ARG A 249 16.28 -18.23 9.42
C ARG A 249 16.69 -18.69 8.03
N SER A 250 17.15 -17.76 7.22
CA SER A 250 17.84 -18.02 5.95
C SER A 250 19.19 -17.31 5.94
N SER A 251 20.19 -17.98 5.38
CA SER A 251 21.53 -17.44 5.10
C SER A 251 21.83 -17.39 3.59
N LYS A 252 20.77 -17.49 2.78
CA LYS A 252 20.82 -17.43 1.32
C LYS A 252 19.78 -16.44 0.82
N PRO A 253 19.99 -15.75 -0.31
CA PRO A 253 18.99 -14.87 -0.92
C PRO A 253 17.64 -15.58 -1.09
N GLY A 254 16.55 -14.84 -0.87
CA GLY A 254 15.22 -15.40 -1.03
C GLY A 254 14.12 -14.40 -0.72
N ARG A 255 12.89 -14.92 -0.60
CA ARG A 255 11.70 -14.14 -0.28
C ARG A 255 10.77 -14.93 0.59
N ILE A 256 10.17 -14.28 1.58
CA ILE A 256 9.03 -14.82 2.31
C ILE A 256 7.76 -14.30 1.63
N VAL A 257 6.85 -15.21 1.30
CA VAL A 257 5.59 -14.93 0.57
C VAL A 257 4.35 -15.33 1.38
N GLY A 258 4.57 -15.81 2.60
CA GLY A 258 3.53 -16.13 3.56
C GLY A 258 4.12 -16.37 4.94
N LEU A 259 3.48 -15.80 5.94
CA LEU A 259 3.71 -16.07 7.35
C LEU A 259 2.34 -16.33 7.98
N ARG A 260 2.19 -17.45 8.70
CA ARG A 260 0.99 -17.72 9.49
C ARG A 260 1.37 -18.05 10.92
N LEU A 261 0.62 -17.51 11.88
CA LEU A 261 0.82 -17.73 13.31
C LEU A 261 -0.52 -18.04 13.96
N GLY A 262 -0.60 -19.09 14.77
CA GLY A 262 -1.82 -19.36 15.52
C GLY A 262 -1.65 -20.35 16.67
N PRO A 263 -2.72 -20.62 17.43
CA PRO A 263 -4.04 -20.04 17.25
C PRO A 263 -4.06 -18.55 17.57
N ALA A 264 -4.95 -17.79 16.94
CA ALA A 264 -5.13 -16.35 17.18
C ALA A 264 -5.35 -16.01 18.66
N SER A 265 -6.07 -16.88 19.38
CA SER A 265 -6.31 -16.77 20.81
C SER A 265 -5.04 -16.80 21.67
N ALA A 266 -3.92 -17.33 21.16
CA ALA A 266 -2.63 -17.30 21.86
C ALA A 266 -2.04 -15.87 21.96
N PHE A 267 -2.47 -14.97 21.08
CA PHE A 267 -2.00 -13.59 20.96
C PHE A 267 -3.08 -12.55 21.26
N ALA A 268 -4.28 -12.99 21.63
CA ALA A 268 -5.39 -12.12 21.99
C ALA A 268 -5.18 -11.46 23.37
N GLY A 269 -5.88 -10.34 23.58
CA GLY A 269 -5.83 -9.52 24.78
C GLY A 269 -5.02 -8.23 24.63
N GLU A 270 -5.13 -7.37 25.63
CA GLU A 270 -4.61 -5.99 25.58
C GLU A 270 -3.11 -5.88 25.88
N GLY A 271 -2.47 -6.98 26.29
CA GLY A 271 -1.13 -6.98 26.87
C GLY A 271 -0.02 -6.55 25.91
N ARG A 272 -0.18 -6.80 24.59
CA ARG A 272 0.82 -6.46 23.55
C ARG A 272 2.24 -6.94 23.89
N ASP A 273 2.31 -8.05 24.62
CA ASP A 273 3.51 -8.56 25.29
C ASP A 273 4.25 -9.64 24.50
N ILE A 274 3.72 -10.02 23.33
CA ILE A 274 4.40 -10.88 22.37
C ILE A 274 4.68 -10.06 21.12
N LEU A 275 5.96 -9.80 20.86
CA LEU A 275 6.43 -9.05 19.71
C LEU A 275 6.92 -10.00 18.63
N ILE A 276 6.65 -9.66 17.37
CA ILE A 276 7.32 -10.25 16.21
C ILE A 276 8.43 -9.33 15.75
N ARG A 277 9.63 -9.90 15.59
CA ARG A 277 10.80 -9.21 15.07
C ARG A 277 11.33 -9.87 13.81
N ALA A 278 11.46 -9.12 12.73
CA ALA A 278 12.09 -9.57 11.49
C ALA A 278 13.33 -8.73 11.17
N TYR A 279 14.37 -9.35 10.63
CA TYR A 279 15.63 -8.70 10.25
C TYR A 279 16.01 -9.18 8.86
N TRP A 280 16.40 -8.22 8.01
CA TRP A 280 16.84 -8.47 6.65
C TRP A 280 18.34 -8.19 6.54
N ASP A 281 19.05 -9.05 5.83
CA ASP A 281 20.42 -8.81 5.35
C ASP A 281 21.40 -8.35 6.44
N GLY A 282 21.32 -9.01 7.61
CA GLY A 282 22.20 -8.73 8.74
C GLY A 282 21.99 -7.37 9.42
N ALA A 283 20.92 -6.64 9.11
CA ALA A 283 20.62 -5.35 9.73
C ALA A 283 20.56 -5.48 11.27
N PRO A 284 21.17 -4.53 12.02
CA PRO A 284 21.19 -4.58 13.48
C PRO A 284 19.82 -4.28 14.09
N GLU A 285 19.03 -3.43 13.41
CA GLU A 285 17.68 -3.06 13.82
C GLU A 285 16.64 -3.92 13.09
N PRO A 286 15.53 -4.28 13.77
CA PRO A 286 14.47 -5.05 13.14
C PRO A 286 13.73 -4.23 12.07
N ALA A 287 13.46 -4.87 10.93
CA ALA A 287 12.58 -4.39 9.87
C ALA A 287 11.10 -4.68 10.13
N ILE A 288 10.76 -5.50 11.11
CA ILE A 288 9.40 -5.57 11.64
C ILE A 288 9.58 -5.55 13.14
N ASP A 289 8.93 -4.64 13.85
CA ASP A 289 8.89 -4.63 15.31
C ASP A 289 7.50 -4.17 15.75
N SER A 290 6.65 -5.15 16.07
CA SER A 290 5.25 -4.92 16.38
C SER A 290 4.74 -5.99 17.33
N PRO A 291 3.80 -5.68 18.24
CA PRO A 291 2.98 -6.70 18.86
C PRO A 291 2.30 -7.55 17.79
N VAL A 292 2.22 -8.86 18.04
CA VAL A 292 1.63 -9.82 17.10
C VAL A 292 0.19 -9.43 16.79
N GLY A 293 -0.65 -9.22 17.81
CA GLY A 293 -2.05 -8.83 17.60
C GLY A 293 -2.21 -7.57 16.74
N ASP A 294 -1.48 -6.49 17.05
CA ASP A 294 -1.55 -5.24 16.30
C ASP A 294 -1.10 -5.40 14.83
N LEU A 295 -0.06 -6.21 14.55
CA LEU A 295 0.40 -6.48 13.17
C LEU A 295 -0.67 -7.17 12.33
N PHE A 296 -1.42 -8.11 12.92
CA PHE A 296 -2.46 -8.88 12.25
C PHE A 296 -3.85 -8.21 12.31
N GLY A 297 -3.94 -6.99 12.82
CA GLY A 297 -5.17 -6.20 12.82
C GLY A 297 -6.16 -6.56 13.91
N TYR A 298 -5.67 -6.84 15.12
CA TYR A 298 -6.54 -7.02 16.27
C TYR A 298 -7.06 -5.66 16.72
N SER A 299 -8.36 -5.55 16.96
CA SER A 299 -8.98 -4.35 17.54
C SER A 299 -9.10 -4.55 19.04
N PHE A 300 -8.41 -3.73 19.83
CA PHE A 300 -8.43 -3.77 21.29
C PHE A 300 -8.16 -5.17 21.91
N GLY A 301 -7.35 -5.98 21.24
CA GLY A 301 -6.95 -7.31 21.71
C GLY A 301 -7.66 -8.47 21.04
N ASP A 302 -8.68 -8.25 20.22
CA ASP A 302 -9.41 -9.32 19.54
C ASP A 302 -9.19 -9.28 18.02
N PRO A 303 -9.10 -10.44 17.33
CA PRO A 303 -9.08 -10.50 15.87
C PRO A 303 -10.21 -9.70 15.23
N ALA A 304 -9.88 -8.72 14.39
CA ALA A 304 -10.87 -7.83 13.78
C ALA A 304 -10.64 -7.55 12.28
N ALA A 305 -9.56 -8.08 11.70
CA ALA A 305 -9.21 -7.86 10.31
C ALA A 305 -9.25 -9.16 9.49
N ARG A 306 -9.82 -9.06 8.28
CA ARG A 306 -9.76 -10.08 7.23
C ARG A 306 -9.60 -9.40 5.87
N SER A 307 -8.36 -9.13 5.48
CA SER A 307 -8.02 -8.50 4.20
C SER A 307 -7.34 -9.49 3.25
N LEU A 308 -6.94 -9.05 2.06
CA LEU A 308 -6.21 -9.91 1.13
C LEU A 308 -4.82 -10.30 1.66
N LEU A 309 -4.07 -9.32 2.17
CA LEU A 309 -2.65 -9.49 2.51
C LEU A 309 -2.41 -9.74 4.00
N LEU A 310 -3.38 -9.45 4.87
CA LEU A 310 -3.24 -9.68 6.31
C LEU A 310 -4.59 -9.92 7.00
N GLY A 311 -4.57 -10.64 8.12
CA GLY A 311 -5.71 -10.75 9.02
C GLY A 311 -5.72 -12.06 9.78
N THR A 312 -6.90 -12.47 10.23
CA THR A 312 -7.15 -13.79 10.82
C THR A 312 -8.08 -14.59 9.92
N ALA A 313 -7.68 -15.82 9.58
CA ALA A 313 -8.46 -16.72 8.74
C ALA A 313 -9.51 -17.49 9.56
N ASP A 314 -10.46 -18.12 8.88
CA ASP A 314 -11.57 -18.86 9.51
C ASP A 314 -11.08 -20.08 10.32
N ASP A 315 -9.86 -20.57 10.06
CA ASP A 315 -9.21 -21.64 10.84
C ASP A 315 -8.49 -21.12 12.11
N GLY A 316 -8.63 -19.83 12.42
CA GLY A 316 -8.02 -19.21 13.60
C GLY A 316 -6.53 -18.93 13.46
N MET A 317 -5.93 -19.09 12.28
CA MET A 317 -4.54 -18.66 12.04
C MET A 317 -4.51 -17.21 11.58
N ASN A 318 -3.64 -16.42 12.19
CA ASN A 318 -3.24 -15.13 11.65
C ASN A 318 -2.40 -15.34 10.39
N TYR A 319 -2.52 -14.47 9.38
CA TYR A 319 -1.74 -14.54 8.15
C TYR A 319 -1.21 -13.17 7.73
N LEU A 320 -0.01 -13.18 7.13
CA LEU A 320 0.66 -12.05 6.51
C LEU A 320 1.25 -12.52 5.18
N HIS A 321 0.71 -12.02 4.08
CA HIS A 321 1.05 -12.38 2.71
C HIS A 321 1.74 -11.24 1.96
N PHE A 322 2.29 -10.24 2.64
CA PHE A 322 3.19 -9.31 1.95
C PHE A 322 4.44 -10.06 1.46
N PRO A 323 4.88 -9.83 0.20
CA PRO A 323 6.15 -10.33 -0.28
C PRO A 323 7.30 -9.60 0.41
N MET A 324 8.17 -10.35 1.09
CA MET A 324 9.30 -9.83 1.86
C MET A 324 10.61 -10.36 1.26
N PRO A 325 11.16 -9.72 0.21
CA PRO A 325 12.44 -10.12 -0.36
C PRO A 325 13.63 -9.68 0.49
N PHE A 326 14.69 -10.49 0.45
CA PHE A 326 15.97 -10.22 1.10
C PHE A 326 17.12 -10.70 0.20
N ALA A 327 18.24 -9.97 0.25
CA ALA A 327 19.37 -10.17 -0.67
C ALA A 327 20.37 -11.22 -0.15
N GLU A 328 20.54 -11.34 1.16
CA GLU A 328 21.58 -12.15 1.79
C GLU A 328 20.99 -13.07 2.87
N SER A 329 20.19 -12.52 3.77
CA SER A 329 19.69 -13.27 4.92
C SER A 329 18.36 -12.76 5.45
N ALA A 330 17.63 -13.65 6.12
CA ALA A 330 16.40 -13.32 6.82
C ALA A 330 16.40 -14.00 8.18
N ARG A 331 15.89 -13.30 9.18
CA ARG A 331 15.63 -13.85 10.51
C ARG A 331 14.28 -13.34 11.00
N ILE A 332 13.39 -14.22 11.40
CA ILE A 332 12.14 -13.86 12.08
C ILE A 332 12.08 -14.60 13.41
N GLU A 333 11.77 -13.87 14.47
CA GLU A 333 11.61 -14.39 15.81
C GLU A 333 10.38 -13.78 16.50
N LEU A 334 9.82 -14.51 17.46
CA LEU A 334 8.90 -13.95 18.46
C LEU A 334 9.65 -13.72 19.76
N VAL A 335 9.34 -12.61 20.42
CA VAL A 335 9.93 -12.21 21.72
C VAL A 335 8.79 -12.03 22.71
N SER A 336 8.90 -12.68 23.87
CA SER A 336 7.94 -12.46 24.97
C SER A 336 8.50 -11.43 25.94
N GLU A 337 7.77 -10.34 26.14
CA GLU A 337 8.02 -9.31 27.15
C GLU A 337 7.22 -9.56 28.43
N ARG A 338 6.59 -10.74 28.56
CA ARG A 338 5.87 -11.14 29.76
C ARG A 338 6.78 -11.21 30.98
N ALA A 339 6.23 -10.82 32.12
CA ALA A 339 6.93 -10.92 33.39
C ALA A 339 7.31 -12.37 33.75
N PRO A 340 8.43 -12.59 34.47
CA PRO A 340 8.74 -13.90 35.02
C PRO A 340 7.58 -14.48 35.84
N GLY A 341 7.25 -15.76 35.61
CA GLY A 341 6.12 -16.44 36.26
C GLY A 341 4.79 -16.35 35.53
N SER A 342 4.68 -15.55 34.46
CA SER A 342 3.53 -15.61 33.54
C SER A 342 3.43 -16.96 32.84
N ARG A 343 2.25 -17.28 32.28
CA ARG A 343 2.08 -18.50 31.48
C ARG A 343 2.84 -18.39 30.14
N PRO A 344 3.55 -19.45 29.72
CA PRO A 344 4.09 -19.55 28.37
C PRO A 344 3.00 -19.41 27.30
N VAL A 345 3.40 -19.04 26.09
CA VAL A 345 2.53 -19.01 24.91
C VAL A 345 2.88 -20.19 24.02
N ASP A 346 1.91 -21.06 23.78
CA ASP A 346 2.04 -22.18 22.84
C ASP A 346 1.41 -21.76 21.50
N PHE A 347 2.16 -21.90 20.40
CA PHE A 347 1.71 -21.51 19.06
C PHE A 347 2.36 -22.35 17.94
N GLU A 348 1.70 -22.42 16.79
CA GLU A 348 2.24 -22.89 15.51
C GLU A 348 2.67 -21.69 14.66
N ALA A 349 3.81 -21.84 13.97
CA ALA A 349 4.23 -20.92 12.92
C ALA A 349 4.44 -21.66 11.59
N GLU A 350 3.82 -21.16 10.52
CA GLU A 350 4.10 -21.55 9.14
C GLU A 350 4.79 -20.40 8.40
N VAL A 351 5.91 -20.70 7.72
CA VAL A 351 6.58 -19.74 6.84
C VAL A 351 6.69 -20.33 5.45
N VAL A 352 6.22 -19.57 4.46
CA VAL A 352 6.27 -19.91 3.04
C VAL A 352 7.33 -19.06 2.36
N THR A 353 8.26 -19.70 1.67
CA THR A 353 9.41 -19.04 1.03
C THR A 353 9.56 -19.42 -0.43
N ALA A 354 10.14 -18.52 -1.21
CA ALA A 354 10.58 -18.75 -2.58
C ALA A 354 12.10 -18.47 -2.68
N PRO A 355 12.88 -19.27 -3.44
CA PRO A 355 14.31 -19.09 -3.61
C PRO A 355 14.65 -18.00 -4.64
N VAL A 356 13.87 -16.91 -4.66
CA VAL A 356 14.07 -15.74 -5.52
C VAL A 356 14.33 -14.55 -4.60
N GLY A 357 15.58 -14.09 -4.60
CA GLY A 357 16.04 -12.98 -3.78
C GLY A 357 15.47 -11.63 -4.20
N LYS A 358 15.90 -10.59 -3.48
CA LYS A 358 15.60 -9.20 -3.78
C LYS A 358 16.27 -8.77 -5.10
N ALA A 359 15.51 -8.19 -6.03
CA ALA A 359 16.04 -7.52 -7.22
C ALA A 359 16.47 -6.07 -6.90
N ASP A 360 17.29 -5.45 -7.76
CA ASP A 360 17.83 -4.11 -7.52
C ASP A 360 16.76 -3.02 -7.40
N ASP A 361 15.67 -3.17 -8.14
CA ASP A 361 14.52 -2.27 -8.17
C ASP A 361 13.47 -2.58 -7.09
N GLU A 362 13.73 -3.53 -6.19
CA GLU A 362 12.84 -3.83 -5.06
C GLU A 362 13.25 -3.10 -3.77
N GLY A 363 12.26 -2.76 -2.96
CA GLY A 363 12.42 -2.38 -1.56
C GLY A 363 12.50 -3.59 -0.63
N ARG A 364 12.52 -3.32 0.68
CA ARG A 364 12.32 -4.32 1.73
C ARG A 364 11.00 -4.02 2.44
N PHE A 365 10.38 -5.04 3.01
CA PHE A 365 9.16 -4.85 3.78
C PHE A 365 9.49 -4.36 5.19
N TYR A 366 8.74 -3.33 5.62
CA TYR A 366 8.88 -2.71 6.93
C TYR A 366 7.51 -2.62 7.60
N ALA A 367 7.41 -2.94 8.90
CA ALA A 367 6.20 -2.73 9.68
C ALA A 367 6.51 -2.20 11.08
N TRP A 368 5.99 -1.02 11.38
CA TRP A 368 6.26 -0.27 12.61
C TRP A 368 4.97 -0.12 13.41
N TRP A 369 5.08 -0.37 14.71
CA TRP A 369 4.01 -0.09 15.65
C TRP A 369 4.29 1.19 16.43
N ARG A 370 3.26 2.01 16.62
CA ARG A 370 3.29 3.21 17.45
C ARG A 370 1.98 3.31 18.22
N ARG A 371 2.06 3.87 19.42
CA ARG A 371 0.91 4.24 20.25
C ARG A 371 1.13 5.61 20.87
N GLU A 372 0.06 6.39 20.95
CA GLU A 372 -0.03 7.63 21.70
C GLU A 372 -1.30 7.57 22.53
N ASN A 373 -1.17 7.60 23.85
CA ASN A 373 -2.30 7.52 24.78
C ASN A 373 -1.96 8.25 26.09
N PRO A 374 -2.61 9.38 26.41
CA PRO A 374 -3.62 10.07 25.60
C PRO A 374 -3.02 10.73 24.34
N CYS A 375 -3.86 10.97 23.33
CA CYS A 375 -3.51 11.85 22.21
C CYS A 375 -3.54 13.32 22.66
N VAL A 376 -2.71 14.16 22.02
CA VAL A 376 -2.71 15.61 22.26
C VAL A 376 -3.71 16.29 21.33
N GLU A 377 -4.70 16.98 21.89
CA GLU A 377 -5.70 17.74 21.13
C GLU A 377 -5.04 18.76 20.17
N GLY A 378 -5.58 18.88 18.96
CA GLY A 378 -5.05 19.77 17.92
C GLY A 378 -3.72 19.32 17.29
N ARG A 379 -3.12 18.22 17.76
CA ARG A 379 -1.89 17.67 17.19
C ARG A 379 -2.19 16.41 16.36
N PRO A 380 -1.81 16.37 15.07
CA PRO A 380 -1.97 15.17 14.26
C PRO A 380 -1.18 13.98 14.83
N TYR A 381 -1.82 12.81 14.87
CA TYR A 381 -1.14 11.56 15.19
C TYR A 381 -0.20 11.16 14.05
N THR A 382 1.11 11.11 14.31
CA THR A 382 2.09 10.68 13.31
C THR A 382 2.15 9.14 13.29
N PHE A 383 1.57 8.49 12.29
CA PHE A 383 1.66 7.02 12.17
C PHE A 383 3.00 6.54 11.58
N LEU A 384 3.65 7.35 10.74
CA LEU A 384 4.95 7.02 10.13
C LEU A 384 5.79 8.29 9.94
N LYS A 385 7.07 8.22 10.28
CA LYS A 385 8.08 9.23 9.93
C LYS A 385 9.36 8.51 9.56
N THR A 386 9.73 8.54 8.28
CA THR A 386 10.90 7.85 7.74
C THR A 386 11.50 8.61 6.57
N MET A 387 12.69 8.21 6.13
CA MET A 387 13.35 8.72 4.92
C MET A 387 13.81 7.54 4.06
N GLY A 388 13.72 7.68 2.74
CA GLY A 388 14.15 6.67 1.78
C GLY A 388 13.26 6.65 0.55
N ARG A 389 13.50 5.68 -0.34
CA ARG A 389 12.66 5.42 -1.51
C ARG A 389 11.84 4.16 -1.26
N GLY A 390 10.51 4.28 -1.36
CA GLY A 390 9.55 3.21 -1.11
C GLY A 390 8.12 3.74 -1.16
N HIS A 391 7.16 2.92 -0.74
CA HIS A 391 5.74 3.25 -0.73
C HIS A 391 5.03 2.58 0.44
N VAL A 392 4.02 3.27 1.00
CA VAL A 392 3.19 2.72 2.07
C VAL A 392 2.17 1.77 1.46
N VAL A 393 2.08 0.55 1.99
CA VAL A 393 1.22 -0.53 1.46
C VAL A 393 0.07 -0.92 2.41
N GLY A 394 0.01 -0.32 3.59
CA GLY A 394 -1.04 -0.58 4.57
C GLY A 394 -0.88 0.27 5.82
N VAL A 395 -2.01 0.60 6.44
CA VAL A 395 -2.10 1.28 7.74
C VAL A 395 -3.21 0.60 8.53
N ILE A 396 -2.92 0.18 9.76
CA ILE A 396 -3.92 -0.27 10.73
C ILE A 396 -3.99 0.83 11.79
N LEU A 397 -5.12 1.52 11.84
CA LEU A 397 -5.35 2.60 12.80
C LEU A 397 -6.44 2.17 13.78
N GLN A 398 -6.10 2.23 15.07
CA GLN A 398 -7.06 2.06 16.16
C GLN A 398 -7.15 3.39 16.91
N ALA A 399 -8.38 3.89 17.06
CA ALA A 399 -8.67 5.09 17.82
C ALA A 399 -9.80 4.78 18.80
N GLN A 400 -9.68 5.30 20.03
CA GLN A 400 -10.69 5.24 21.07
C GLN A 400 -10.85 6.66 21.62
N GLY A 401 -12.08 7.15 21.66
CA GLY A 401 -12.43 8.50 22.12
C GLY A 401 -13.62 8.46 23.06
#